data_AF-A0A1U9KA76-F1
#
_entry.id   AF-A0A1U9KA76-F1
#
_cell.length_a   1.000
_cell.length_b   1.000
_cell.length_c   1.000
_cell.angle_alpha   90.00
_cell.angle_beta   90.00
_cell.angle_gamma   90.00
#
_symmetry.space_group_name_H-M   'P 1'
#
loop_
_entity.id
_entity.type
_entity.pdbx_description
1 polymer ?
#
loop_
_entity_poly.entity_id
_entity_poly.type
_entity_poly.pdbx_seq_one_letter_code
_entity_poly.pdbx_strand_id
1 'polypeptide(L)'
;MIWDKINLFLALTSGTLLMSGAWLVPSWLLWIMLGISVWISIFHYLKTRKQPYLHMVAVALYVSGLVGVWIYTFWDERDFIVQPLIVMRVVYVLFLFVMLGLVAVWWRAVTAFQHKRGNVDKEQLVRTDEPLSEKWRNIQRRFRGEKTDNQDIYLILGDEVEER
;
A
#
# COMPACT_ATOMS: atom_id res chain seq x y z
N MET A 1 -9.03 -1.14 13.26
CA MET A 1 -9.77 -2.42 13.27
C MET A 1 -11.27 -2.23 13.05
N ILE A 2 -12.01 -1.53 13.93
CA ILE A 2 -13.46 -1.29 13.70
C ILE A 2 -13.67 -0.38 12.47
N TRP A 3 -12.92 0.73 12.39
CA TRP A 3 -12.97 1.67 11.26
C TRP A 3 -12.66 1.03 9.91
N ASP A 4 -11.68 0.12 9.87
CA ASP A 4 -11.25 -0.58 8.67
C ASP A 4 -12.39 -1.46 8.11
N LYS A 5 -13.11 -2.16 9.00
CA LYS A 5 -14.28 -2.99 8.64
C LYS A 5 -15.45 -2.13 8.17
N ILE A 6 -15.73 -1.02 8.86
CA ILE A 6 -16.82 -0.10 8.49
C ILE A 6 -16.56 0.49 7.10
N ASN A 7 -15.34 0.96 6.83
CA ASN A 7 -15.00 1.57 5.55
C ASN A 7 -15.11 0.55 4.40
N LEU A 8 -14.62 -0.67 4.60
CA LEU A 8 -14.77 -1.73 3.61
C LEU A 8 -16.23 -2.12 3.41
N PHE A 9 -17.02 -2.24 4.49
CA PHE A 9 -18.45 -2.56 4.40
C PHE A 9 -19.21 -1.50 3.60
N LEU A 10 -18.93 -0.21 3.85
CA LEU A 10 -19.50 0.89 3.09
C LEU A 10 -19.10 0.84 1.61
N ALA A 11 -17.83 0.55 1.31
CA ALA A 11 -17.33 0.43 -0.06
C ALA A 11 -17.94 -0.77 -0.81
N LEU A 12 -18.15 -1.89 -0.11
CA LEU A 12 -18.84 -3.06 -0.67
C LEU A 12 -20.32 -2.75 -0.92
N THR A 13 -20.98 -2.09 0.02
CA THR A 13 -22.39 -1.72 -0.11
C THR A 13 -22.61 -0.72 -1.25
N SER A 14 -21.72 0.27 -1.40
CA SER A 14 -21.80 1.20 -2.53
C SER A 14 -21.52 0.50 -3.87
N GLY A 15 -20.55 -0.42 -3.90
CA GLY A 15 -20.26 -1.25 -5.07
C GLY A 15 -21.42 -2.16 -5.48
N THR A 16 -22.09 -2.82 -4.51
CA THR A 16 -23.25 -3.68 -4.80
C THR A 16 -24.46 -2.88 -5.26
N LEU A 17 -24.68 -1.69 -4.70
CA LEU A 17 -25.73 -0.77 -5.15
C LEU A 17 -25.49 -0.27 -6.59
N LEU A 18 -24.24 0.08 -6.93
CA LEU A 18 -23.86 0.43 -8.30
C LEU A 18 -24.08 -0.74 -9.27
N MET A 19 -23.70 -1.95 -8.85
CA MET A 19 -23.86 -3.16 -9.67
C MET A 19 -25.32 -3.54 -9.89
N SER A 20 -26.16 -3.46 -8.85
CA SER A 20 -27.58 -3.80 -8.97
C SER A 20 -28.33 -2.83 -9.88
N GLY A 21 -27.81 -1.62 -10.08
CA GLY A 21 -28.51 -0.55 -10.79
C GLY A 21 -29.74 -0.04 -10.01
N ALA A 22 -29.91 -0.46 -8.76
CA ALA A 22 -31.03 -0.07 -7.92
C ALA A 22 -31.01 1.45 -7.64
N TRP A 23 -29.82 2.04 -7.58
CA TRP A 23 -29.62 3.48 -7.51
C TRP A 23 -28.22 3.83 -8.04
N LEU A 24 -28.15 4.73 -9.04
CA LEU A 24 -26.90 5.42 -9.34
C LEU A 24 -26.53 6.31 -8.17
N VAL A 25 -25.54 5.86 -7.39
CA VAL A 25 -25.00 6.64 -6.28
C VAL A 25 -24.48 7.96 -6.84
N PRO A 26 -24.91 9.12 -6.28
CA PRO A 26 -24.43 10.41 -6.75
C PRO A 26 -22.91 10.48 -6.70
N SER A 27 -22.29 10.96 -7.78
CA SER A 27 -20.83 11.03 -7.91
C SER A 27 -20.19 11.85 -6.78
N TRP A 28 -20.84 12.93 -6.34
CA TRP A 28 -20.37 13.75 -5.22
C TRP A 28 -20.28 12.97 -3.90
N LEU A 29 -21.21 12.03 -3.65
CA LEU A 29 -21.18 11.19 -2.47
C LEU A 29 -19.99 10.22 -2.52
N LEU A 30 -19.74 9.61 -3.68
CA LEU A 30 -18.57 8.75 -3.89
C LEU A 30 -17.25 9.51 -3.70
N TRP A 31 -17.16 10.78 -4.13
CA TRP A 31 -16.00 11.64 -3.86
C TRP A 31 -15.78 11.89 -2.37
N ILE A 32 -16.86 12.18 -1.62
CA ILE A 32 -16.78 12.36 -0.16
C ILE A 32 -16.30 11.08 0.51
N MET A 33 -16.89 9.93 0.16
CA MET A 33 -16.50 8.63 0.74
C MET A 33 -15.06 8.26 0.39
N LEU A 34 -14.62 8.53 -0.84
CA LEU A 34 -13.23 8.36 -1.27
C LEU A 34 -12.29 9.23 -0.43
N GLY A 35 -12.60 10.52 -0.28
CA GLY A 35 -11.81 11.47 0.51
C GLY A 35 -11.67 11.02 1.96
N ILE A 36 -12.77 10.59 2.59
CA ILE A 36 -12.77 10.04 3.95
C ILE A 36 -11.92 8.76 4.01
N SER A 37 -12.07 7.85 3.06
CA SER A 37 -11.31 6.59 3.02
C SER A 37 -9.81 6.83 2.89
N VAL A 38 -9.39 7.75 2.02
CA VAL A 38 -7.98 8.15 1.87
C VAL A 38 -7.46 8.80 3.14
N TRP A 39 -8.23 9.72 3.74
CA TRP A 39 -7.84 10.39 4.98
C TRP A 39 -7.64 9.39 6.13
N ILE A 40 -8.59 8.47 6.32
CA ILE A 40 -8.48 7.41 7.33
C ILE A 40 -7.28 6.50 7.04
N SER A 41 -7.02 6.17 5.77
CA SER A 41 -5.85 5.37 5.37
C SER A 41 -4.53 6.03 5.78
N ILE A 42 -4.38 7.32 5.49
CA ILE A 42 -3.19 8.10 5.86
C ILE A 42 -3.05 8.17 7.38
N PHE A 43 -4.12 8.51 8.10
CA PHE A 43 -4.10 8.60 9.55
C PHE A 43 -3.79 7.26 10.21
N HIS A 44 -4.36 6.16 9.71
CA HIS A 44 -4.07 4.81 10.16
C HIS A 44 -2.58 4.51 10.00
N TYR A 45 -2.02 4.77 8.83
CA TYR A 45 -0.60 4.57 8.56
C TYR A 45 0.30 5.39 9.49
N LEU A 46 -0.03 6.67 9.71
CA LEU A 46 0.74 7.54 10.61
C LEU A 46 0.71 7.04 12.06
N LYS A 47 -0.45 6.56 12.54
CA LYS A 47 -0.63 6.12 13.93
C LYS A 47 -0.03 4.74 14.20
N THR A 48 -0.28 3.76 13.33
CA THR A 48 0.12 2.37 13.60
C THR A 48 1.43 1.99 12.94
N ARG A 49 1.93 2.80 11.97
CA ARG A 49 3.03 2.45 11.05
C ARG A 49 2.79 1.13 10.30
N LYS A 50 1.55 0.63 10.31
CA LYS A 50 1.11 -0.54 9.58
C LYS A 50 0.41 -0.12 8.29
N GLN A 51 0.56 -0.95 7.28
CA GLN A 51 -0.01 -0.70 5.97
C GLN A 51 -1.55 -0.87 6.02
N PRO A 52 -2.33 0.14 5.59
CA PRO A 52 -3.79 0.15 5.70
C PRO A 52 -4.46 -0.58 4.52
N TYR A 53 -4.16 -1.86 4.33
CA TYR A 53 -4.56 -2.62 3.13
C TYR A 53 -6.07 -2.67 2.88
N LEU A 54 -6.88 -2.80 3.93
CA LEU A 54 -8.34 -2.76 3.83
C LEU A 54 -8.85 -1.41 3.30
N HIS A 55 -8.18 -0.31 3.67
CA HIS A 55 -8.52 1.02 3.15
C HIS A 55 -8.08 1.18 1.70
N MET A 56 -6.96 0.58 1.29
CA MET A 56 -6.53 0.57 -0.12
C MET A 56 -7.54 -0.16 -1.01
N VAL A 57 -8.09 -1.28 -0.56
CA VAL A 57 -9.17 -1.99 -1.27
C VAL A 57 -10.44 -1.15 -1.33
N ALA A 58 -10.84 -0.50 -0.22
CA ALA A 58 -11.98 0.40 -0.23
C ALA A 58 -11.78 1.58 -1.20
N VAL A 59 -10.58 2.17 -1.25
CA VAL A 59 -10.21 3.20 -2.22
C VAL A 59 -10.35 2.68 -3.65
N ALA A 60 -9.85 1.47 -3.95
CA ALA A 60 -10.00 0.86 -5.27
C ALA A 60 -11.47 0.71 -5.68
N LEU A 61 -12.35 0.29 -4.76
CA LEU A 61 -13.79 0.19 -4.99
C LEU A 61 -14.42 1.56 -5.29
N TYR A 62 -14.09 2.60 -4.51
CA TYR A 62 -14.64 3.95 -4.73
C TYR A 62 -14.16 4.57 -6.04
N VAL A 63 -12.89 4.44 -6.39
CA VAL A 63 -12.37 4.95 -7.68
C VAL A 63 -13.01 4.21 -8.85
N SER A 64 -13.14 2.88 -8.76
CA SER A 64 -13.84 2.10 -9.79
C SER A 64 -15.31 2.52 -9.91
N GLY A 65 -15.96 2.81 -8.78
CA GLY A 65 -17.32 3.34 -8.74
C GLY A 65 -17.46 4.69 -9.43
N LEU A 66 -16.55 5.63 -9.16
CA LEU A 66 -16.51 6.94 -9.81
C LEU A 66 -16.35 6.82 -11.33
N VAL A 67 -15.42 5.96 -11.79
CA VAL A 67 -15.24 5.68 -13.22
C VAL A 67 -16.50 5.07 -13.81
N GLY A 68 -17.13 4.11 -13.12
CA GLY A 68 -18.40 3.51 -13.55
C GLY A 68 -19.50 4.56 -13.72
N VAL A 69 -19.74 5.40 -12.72
CA VAL A 69 -20.74 6.49 -12.78
C VAL A 69 -20.44 7.46 -13.92
N TRP A 70 -19.17 7.84 -14.11
CA TRP A 70 -18.77 8.73 -15.21
C TRP A 70 -19.01 8.10 -16.59
N ILE A 71 -18.71 6.81 -16.75
CA ILE A 71 -19.00 6.07 -17.99
C ILE A 71 -20.50 6.01 -18.22
N TYR A 72 -21.30 5.75 -17.19
CA TYR A 72 -22.76 5.77 -17.32
C TYR A 72 -23.25 7.10 -17.88
N THR A 73 -22.88 8.22 -17.25
CA THR A 73 -23.35 9.55 -17.68
C THR A 73 -22.88 9.88 -19.10
N PHE A 74 -21.62 9.57 -19.42
CA PHE A 74 -21.09 9.80 -20.75
C PHE A 74 -21.79 8.96 -21.82
N TRP A 75 -22.13 7.71 -21.51
CA TRP A 75 -22.75 6.78 -22.45
C TRP A 75 -24.23 7.08 -22.67
N ASP A 76 -24.92 7.48 -21.60
CA ASP A 76 -26.34 7.90 -21.60
C ASP A 76 -26.55 9.16 -22.46
N GLU A 77 -25.60 10.12 -22.42
CA GLU A 77 -25.66 11.35 -23.21
C GLU A 77 -25.46 11.17 -24.74
N ARG A 78 -24.97 10.01 -25.17
CA ARG A 78 -24.49 9.78 -26.55
C ARG A 78 -25.41 8.87 -27.38
N ASP A 79 -26.51 8.40 -26.82
CA ASP A 79 -27.52 7.53 -27.47
C ASP A 79 -26.91 6.33 -28.22
N PHE A 80 -25.95 5.65 -27.59
CA PHE A 80 -25.37 4.43 -28.15
C PHE A 80 -26.34 3.25 -28.13
N ILE A 81 -26.12 2.27 -29.02
CA ILE A 81 -26.96 1.06 -29.16
C ILE A 81 -26.96 0.19 -27.89
N VAL A 82 -25.83 0.14 -27.18
CA VAL A 82 -25.68 -0.67 -25.97
C VAL A 82 -26.17 0.11 -24.76
N GLN A 83 -27.03 -0.51 -23.95
CA GLN A 83 -27.56 0.10 -22.72
C GLN A 83 -26.42 0.62 -21.81
N PRO A 84 -26.46 1.90 -21.38
CA PRO A 84 -25.42 2.52 -20.54
C PRO A 84 -25.09 1.72 -19.29
N LEU A 85 -26.11 1.11 -18.67
CA LEU A 85 -25.96 0.29 -17.47
C LEU A 85 -25.07 -0.94 -17.70
N ILE A 86 -25.16 -1.58 -18.87
CA ILE A 86 -24.34 -2.76 -19.21
C ILE A 86 -22.88 -2.33 -19.35
N VAL A 87 -22.63 -1.25 -20.09
CA VAL A 87 -21.26 -0.75 -20.32
C VAL A 87 -20.61 -0.29 -19.02
N MET A 88 -21.35 0.44 -18.19
CA MET A 88 -20.90 0.85 -16.86
C MET A 88 -20.46 -0.33 -16.00
N ARG A 89 -21.25 -1.42 -15.96
CA ARG A 89 -20.92 -2.64 -15.20
C ARG A 89 -19.65 -3.30 -15.71
N VAL A 90 -19.53 -3.46 -17.03
CA VAL A 90 -18.35 -4.08 -17.65
C VAL A 90 -17.10 -3.25 -17.34
N VAL A 91 -17.16 -1.94 -17.55
CA VAL A 91 -16.02 -1.05 -17.29
C VAL A 91 -15.68 -1.03 -15.80
N TYR A 92 -16.67 -0.96 -14.91
CA TYR A 92 -16.44 -1.03 -13.47
C TYR A 92 -15.69 -2.30 -13.08
N VAL A 93 -16.12 -3.48 -13.56
CA VAL A 93 -15.50 -4.76 -13.20
C VAL A 93 -14.07 -4.82 -13.71
N LEU A 94 -13.84 -4.46 -14.97
CA LEU A 94 -12.51 -4.43 -15.56
C LEU A 94 -11.58 -3.48 -14.81
N PHE A 95 -12.06 -2.27 -14.51
CA PHE A 95 -11.28 -1.27 -13.79
C PHE A 95 -11.00 -1.70 -12.35
N LEU A 96 -11.95 -2.35 -11.68
CA LEU A 96 -11.75 -2.91 -10.34
C LEU A 96 -10.65 -3.97 -10.33
N PHE A 97 -10.62 -4.87 -11.32
CA PHE A 97 -9.54 -5.86 -11.42
C PHE A 97 -8.17 -5.20 -11.61
N VAL A 98 -8.07 -4.16 -12.43
CA VAL A 98 -6.84 -3.38 -12.60
C VAL A 98 -6.42 -2.75 -11.27
N MET A 99 -7.35 -2.10 -10.57
CA MET A 99 -7.05 -1.44 -9.29
C MET A 99 -6.64 -2.43 -8.20
N LEU A 100 -7.31 -3.58 -8.10
CA LEU A 100 -6.91 -4.65 -7.18
C LEU A 100 -5.54 -5.22 -7.54
N GLY A 101 -5.23 -5.36 -8.83
CA GLY A 101 -3.90 -5.70 -9.32
C GLY A 101 -2.83 -4.71 -8.84
N LEU A 102 -3.10 -3.41 -8.94
CA LEU A 102 -2.21 -2.37 -8.41
C LEU A 102 -2.03 -2.45 -6.89
N VAL A 103 -3.11 -2.71 -6.14
CA VAL A 103 -3.01 -2.92 -4.68
C VAL A 103 -2.15 -4.16 -4.36
N ALA A 104 -2.28 -5.24 -5.13
CA ALA A 104 -1.47 -6.45 -4.95
C ALA A 104 0.02 -6.22 -5.29
N VAL A 105 0.30 -5.49 -6.38
CA VAL A 105 1.67 -5.11 -6.75
C VAL A 105 2.28 -4.20 -5.68
N TRP A 106 1.53 -3.23 -5.18
CA TRP A 106 1.95 -2.37 -4.08
C TRP A 106 2.24 -3.19 -2.82
N TRP A 107 1.34 -4.10 -2.43
CA TRP A 107 1.54 -5.01 -1.31
C TRP A 107 2.85 -5.79 -1.46
N ARG A 108 3.08 -6.38 -2.64
CA ARG A 108 4.28 -7.16 -2.93
C ARG A 108 5.55 -6.30 -2.87
N ALA A 109 5.50 -5.09 -3.41
CA ALA A 109 6.63 -4.16 -3.36
C ALA A 109 6.99 -3.78 -1.92
N VAL A 110 5.97 -3.46 -1.10
CA VAL A 110 6.19 -3.09 0.31
C VAL A 110 6.69 -4.27 1.14
N THR A 111 6.13 -5.46 0.96
CA THR A 111 6.58 -6.66 1.70
C THR A 111 7.99 -7.08 1.32
N ALA A 112 8.36 -7.01 0.04
CA ALA A 112 9.72 -7.23 -0.41
C ALA A 112 10.69 -6.20 0.17
N PHE A 113 10.29 -4.93 0.23
CA PHE A 113 11.08 -3.87 0.84
C PHE A 113 11.28 -4.09 2.35
N GLN A 114 10.23 -4.49 3.07
CA GLN A 114 10.31 -4.81 4.50
C GLN A 114 11.21 -6.02 4.76
N HIS A 115 11.17 -7.07 3.93
CA HIS A 115 12.08 -8.21 4.07
C HIS A 115 13.54 -7.82 3.84
N LYS A 116 13.82 -7.06 2.76
CA LYS A 116 15.19 -6.60 2.49
C LYS A 116 15.72 -5.67 3.57
N ARG A 117 14.92 -4.72 4.04
CA ARG A 117 15.34 -3.77 5.08
C ARG A 117 15.42 -4.40 6.47
N GLY A 118 14.53 -5.35 6.79
CA GLY A 118 14.60 -6.13 8.02
C GLY A 118 15.85 -7.01 8.10
N ASN A 119 16.37 -7.49 6.97
CA ASN A 119 17.68 -8.15 6.93
C ASN A 119 18.83 -7.16 7.11
N VAL A 120 18.77 -5.97 6.52
CA VAL A 120 19.79 -4.92 6.72
C VAL A 120 19.82 -4.42 8.17
N ASP A 121 18.67 -4.22 8.81
CA ASP A 121 18.60 -3.81 10.22
C ASP A 121 19.10 -4.92 11.16
N LYS A 122 18.84 -6.21 10.83
CA LYS A 122 19.41 -7.35 11.56
C LYS A 122 20.92 -7.49 11.35
N GLU A 123 21.42 -7.28 10.14
CA GLU A 123 22.87 -7.25 9.85
C GLU A 123 23.56 -6.05 10.54
N GLN A 124 22.88 -4.90 10.67
CA GLN A 124 23.38 -3.78 11.46
C GLN A 124 23.35 -4.04 12.97
N LEU A 125 22.38 -4.79 13.50
CA LEU A 125 22.36 -5.21 14.90
C LEU A 125 23.43 -6.28 15.24
N VAL A 126 23.87 -7.06 14.26
CA VAL A 126 25.01 -8.00 14.40
C VAL A 126 26.36 -7.28 14.32
N ARG A 127 26.41 -6.05 13.77
CA ARG A 127 27.54 -5.14 13.97
C ARG A 127 27.45 -4.50 15.34
N THR A 128 27.82 -5.30 16.35
CA THR A 128 28.40 -4.92 17.64
C THR A 128 27.94 -3.56 18.17
N ASP A 129 27.08 -3.56 19.20
CA ASP A 129 26.99 -2.44 20.13
C ASP A 129 28.36 -2.26 20.81
N GLU A 130 29.30 -1.60 20.12
CA GLU A 130 30.52 -1.10 20.75
C GLU A 130 30.08 -0.12 21.85
N PRO A 131 30.43 -0.36 23.11
CA PRO A 131 30.10 0.54 24.20
C PRO A 131 30.61 1.95 23.87
N LEU A 132 29.86 2.99 24.27
CA LEU A 132 30.19 4.39 23.97
C LEU A 132 31.64 4.79 24.31
N SER A 133 32.25 4.09 25.27
CA SER A 133 33.67 4.23 25.65
C SER A 133 34.63 3.83 24.52
N GLU A 134 34.32 2.79 23.74
CA GLU A 134 35.15 2.32 22.64
C GLU A 134 35.01 3.21 21.41
N LYS A 135 33.80 3.72 21.12
CA LYS A 135 33.58 4.74 20.08
C LYS A 135 34.39 6.01 20.36
N TRP A 136 34.40 6.50 21.60
CA TRP A 136 35.19 7.69 21.94
C TRP A 136 36.70 7.40 21.88
N ARG A 137 37.15 6.22 22.32
CA ARG A 137 38.56 5.83 22.18
C ARG A 137 39.00 5.73 20.72
N ASN A 138 38.14 5.21 19.84
CA ASN A 138 38.42 5.09 18.41
C ASN A 138 38.47 6.46 17.70
N ILE A 139 37.61 7.41 18.08
CA ILE A 139 37.69 8.78 17.54
C ILE A 139 38.95 9.48 18.06
N GLN A 140 39.33 9.30 19.33
CA GLN A 140 40.56 9.87 19.89
C GLN A 140 41.82 9.32 19.20
N ARG A 141 41.84 8.03 18.85
CA ARG A 141 42.92 7.40 18.05
C ARG A 141 43.01 7.98 16.64
N ARG A 142 41.87 8.23 15.98
CA ARG A 142 41.83 8.87 14.65
C ARG A 142 42.41 10.29 14.68
N PHE A 143 42.11 11.08 15.70
CA PHE A 143 42.69 12.43 15.86
C PHE A 143 44.19 12.42 16.19
N ARG A 144 44.72 11.34 16.78
CA ARG A 144 46.15 11.16 17.06
C ARG A 144 46.95 10.58 15.89
N GLY A 145 46.31 10.28 14.76
CA GLY A 145 47.00 9.76 13.56
C GLY A 145 47.48 8.31 13.68
N GLU A 146 46.98 7.54 14.64
CA GLU A 146 47.25 6.10 14.69
C GLU A 146 46.46 5.40 13.57
N LYS A 147 47.18 4.77 12.63
CA LYS A 147 46.58 3.90 11.63
C LYS A 147 45.86 2.77 12.36
N THR A 148 44.54 2.76 12.24
CA THR A 148 43.73 1.62 12.65
C THR A 148 44.10 0.49 11.70
N ASP A 149 44.75 -0.54 12.25
CA ASP A 149 45.14 -1.73 11.50
C ASP A 149 43.89 -2.32 10.84
N ASN A 150 44.00 -2.68 9.56
CA ASN A 150 42.90 -3.15 8.73
C ASN A 150 42.24 -4.35 9.42
N GLN A 151 41.09 -4.11 10.07
CA GLN A 151 40.17 -5.18 10.36
C GLN A 151 39.50 -5.53 9.04
N ASP A 152 39.97 -6.62 8.45
CA ASP A 152 39.38 -7.27 7.29
C ASP A 152 37.86 -7.36 7.49
N ILE A 153 37.14 -6.68 6.59
CA ILE A 153 35.69 -6.80 6.48
C ILE A 153 35.45 -8.20 5.92
N TYR A 154 35.19 -9.18 6.78
CA TYR A 154 34.65 -10.46 6.36
C TYR A 154 33.25 -10.22 5.78
N LEU A 155 33.15 -10.19 4.46
CA LEU A 155 31.90 -10.43 3.75
C LEU A 155 31.57 -11.90 3.94
N ILE A 156 30.70 -12.20 4.91
CA ILE A 156 30.02 -13.51 4.98
C ILE A 156 29.04 -13.51 3.80
N LEU A 157 29.50 -13.96 2.65
CA LEU A 157 28.63 -14.45 1.58
C LEU A 157 27.82 -15.59 2.19
N GLY A 158 26.50 -15.40 2.26
CA GLY A 158 25.60 -16.31 2.95
C GLY A 158 25.83 -17.75 2.54
N ASP A 159 26.09 -18.60 3.54
CA ASP A 159 25.95 -20.04 3.38
C ASP A 159 24.55 -20.33 2.85
N GLU A 160 24.51 -21.09 1.77
CA GLU A 160 23.31 -21.71 1.24
C GLU A 160 22.62 -22.46 2.37
N VAL A 161 21.39 -22.08 2.68
CA VAL A 161 20.55 -22.81 3.63
C VAL A 161 20.23 -24.16 2.98
N GLU A 162 20.95 -25.20 3.39
CA GLU A 162 20.64 -26.59 3.09
C GLU A 162 19.22 -26.90 3.62
N GLU A 163 18.26 -27.10 2.73
CA GLU A 163 16.92 -27.58 3.07
C GLU A 163 17.00 -29.05 3.53
N ARG A 164 16.55 -29.32 4.77
CA ARG A 164 16.19 -30.65 5.26
C ARG A 164 14.73 -30.66 5.72
#